data_AF-A0A920JZF0-F1
#
_entry.id   AF-A0A920JZF0-F1
#
_cell.length_a   1.000
_cell.length_b   1.000
_cell.length_c   1.000
_cell.angle_alpha   90.00
_cell.angle_beta   90.00
_cell.angle_gamma   90.00
#
_symmetry.space_group_name_H-M   'P 1'
#
loop_
_entity.id
_entity.type
_entity.pdbx_description
1 polymer ?
#
loop_
_entity_poly.entity_id
_entity_poly.type
_entity_poly.pdbx_seq_one_letter_code
_entity_poly.pdbx_strand_id
1 'polypeptide(L)'
;MMTAHTPCFRSEAGSYGLDTKGLIRQHQFEKIELVQLVHPDHSDKALDEITLHARSILDDLELPYQIVELCTGDLGFSSQKTYDLEVWFPSQKKYREVSSCSNFGDFQARRLNIKFKEDKQKNFVHTLNGSGLAVGRTLAALVENNFDGKKINIPNCLHKYLDFKTIEL
;
A
#
# COMPACT_ATOMS: atom_id res chain seq x y z
N MET A 1 -4.87 6.09 -14.49
CA MET A 1 -4.13 5.77 -13.25
C MET A 1 -2.69 6.23 -13.41
N MET A 2 -2.11 6.83 -12.36
CA MET A 2 -0.70 7.21 -12.30
C MET A 2 0.01 6.33 -11.28
N THR A 3 1.30 6.07 -11.49
CA THR A 3 2.15 5.39 -10.51
C THR A 3 3.52 6.04 -10.44
N ALA A 4 4.13 6.02 -9.26
CA ALA A 4 5.47 6.55 -9.04
C ALA A 4 6.18 5.80 -7.90
N HIS A 5 7.49 5.64 -8.04
CA HIS A 5 8.38 5.19 -6.98
C HIS A 5 9.05 6.40 -6.33
N THR A 6 8.98 6.52 -5.00
CA THR A 6 9.62 7.62 -4.27
C THR A 6 10.19 7.18 -2.91
N PRO A 7 11.30 7.79 -2.48
CA PRO A 7 11.70 7.75 -1.08
C PRO A 7 10.70 8.57 -0.25
N CYS A 8 10.15 7.95 0.79
CA CYS A 8 9.20 8.54 1.72
C CYS A 8 9.90 8.86 3.04
N PHE A 9 9.60 10.03 3.60
CA PHE A 9 10.20 10.50 4.85
C PHE A 9 9.12 10.74 5.91
N ARG A 10 9.30 10.18 7.11
CA ARG A 10 8.40 10.35 8.25
C ARG A 10 9.18 10.68 9.52
N SER A 11 8.66 11.62 10.31
CA SER A 11 9.25 11.96 11.61
C SER A 11 9.07 10.86 12.65
N GLU A 12 8.08 9.97 12.46
CA GLU A 12 7.68 8.94 13.43
C GLU A 12 7.44 9.53 14.84
N ALA A 13 6.97 10.78 14.89
CA ALA A 13 6.59 11.43 16.14
C ALA A 13 5.36 10.73 16.75
N GLY A 14 5.46 10.33 18.03
CA GLY A 14 4.38 9.65 18.76
C GLY A 14 4.46 8.13 18.80
N SER A 15 5.43 7.50 18.13
CA SER A 15 5.61 6.03 18.12
C SER A 15 6.79 5.54 18.97
N TYR A 16 7.15 6.27 20.03
CA TYR A 16 8.33 5.97 20.84
C TYR A 16 8.30 4.52 21.39
N GLY A 17 9.32 3.74 21.06
CA GLY A 17 9.49 2.36 21.53
C GLY A 17 8.71 1.28 20.77
N LEU A 18 7.80 1.65 19.86
CA LEU A 18 7.02 0.69 19.07
C LEU A 18 7.72 0.40 17.73
N ASP A 19 7.99 -0.88 17.45
CA ASP A 19 8.55 -1.37 16.17
C ASP A 19 9.84 -0.68 15.71
N THR A 20 10.66 -0.18 16.64
CA THR A 20 11.88 0.60 16.33
C THR A 20 13.06 -0.26 15.85
N LYS A 21 12.93 -1.59 15.84
CA LYS A 21 13.94 -2.54 15.37
C LYS A 21 13.46 -3.20 14.08
N GLY A 22 14.37 -3.37 13.12
CA GLY A 22 14.10 -4.03 11.84
C GLY A 22 13.63 -3.06 10.74
N LEU A 23 12.78 -3.55 9.83
CA LEU A 23 12.42 -2.86 8.59
C LEU A 23 10.96 -2.37 8.54
N ILE A 24 10.20 -2.53 9.63
CA ILE A 24 8.75 -2.24 9.63
C ILE A 24 8.45 -0.75 9.79
N ARG A 25 9.25 -0.04 10.60
CA ARG A 25 9.10 1.38 10.89
C ARG A 25 10.47 2.07 10.77
N GLN A 26 10.58 2.98 9.82
CA GLN A 26 11.81 3.70 9.49
C GLN A 26 11.49 5.16 9.18
N HIS A 27 12.45 6.05 9.44
CA HIS A 27 12.31 7.47 9.06
C HIS A 27 12.34 7.69 7.56
N GLN A 28 13.01 6.80 6.82
CA GLN A 28 13.04 6.78 5.37
C GLN A 28 12.72 5.37 4.88
N PHE A 29 11.87 5.26 3.86
CA PHE A 29 11.53 3.99 3.22
C PHE A 29 11.09 4.22 1.77
N GLU A 30 11.23 3.21 0.92
CA GLU A 30 10.79 3.28 -0.48
C GLU A 30 9.33 2.85 -0.63
N LYS A 31 8.61 3.54 -1.52
CA LYS A 31 7.19 3.27 -1.76
C LYS A 31 6.84 3.41 -3.24
N ILE A 32 6.02 2.49 -3.73
CA ILE A 32 5.39 2.60 -5.04
C ILE A 32 3.93 2.95 -4.82
N GLU A 33 3.54 4.11 -5.33
CA GLU A 33 2.20 4.66 -5.11
C GLU A 33 1.34 4.56 -6.35
N LEU A 34 0.05 4.32 -6.12
CA LEU A 34 -1.02 4.33 -7.11
C LEU A 34 -1.89 5.55 -6.82
N VAL A 35 -2.15 6.37 -7.83
CA VAL A 35 -3.00 7.57 -7.71
C VAL A 35 -3.99 7.62 -8.86
N GLN A 36 -5.24 7.93 -8.53
CA GLN A 36 -6.29 8.16 -9.53
C GLN A 36 -7.05 9.45 -9.24
N LEU A 37 -7.38 10.16 -10.33
CA LEU A 37 -8.36 11.25 -10.37
C LEU A 37 -9.47 10.76 -11.28
N VAL A 38 -10.68 10.63 -10.75
CA VAL A 38 -11.79 9.98 -11.46
C VAL A 38 -13.06 10.83 -11.42
N HIS A 39 -13.97 10.53 -12.35
CA HIS A 39 -15.33 11.02 -12.29
C HIS A 39 -16.00 10.52 -10.99
N PRO A 40 -16.84 11.34 -10.30
CA PRO A 40 -17.53 10.91 -9.09
C PRO A 40 -18.29 9.58 -9.25
N ASP A 41 -18.96 9.36 -10.38
CA ASP A 41 -19.70 8.12 -10.69
C ASP A 41 -18.83 6.86 -10.82
N HIS A 42 -17.51 7.01 -10.88
CA HIS A 42 -16.55 5.90 -10.97
C HIS A 42 -15.74 5.72 -9.69
N SER A 43 -16.03 6.50 -8.64
CA SER A 43 -15.21 6.55 -7.43
C SER A 43 -15.10 5.23 -6.69
N ASP A 44 -16.22 4.52 -6.49
CA ASP A 44 -16.19 3.25 -5.75
C ASP A 44 -15.52 2.15 -6.57
N LYS A 45 -15.80 2.11 -7.87
CA LYS A 45 -15.13 1.20 -8.81
C LYS A 45 -13.61 1.45 -8.84
N ALA A 46 -13.19 2.70 -8.79
CA ALA A 46 -11.77 3.07 -8.74
C ALA A 46 -11.09 2.57 -7.46
N LEU A 47 -11.81 2.51 -6.33
CA LEU A 47 -11.29 1.95 -5.09
C LEU A 47 -11.07 0.44 -5.24
N ASP A 48 -12.06 -0.28 -5.78
CA ASP A 48 -11.96 -1.71 -6.06
C ASP A 48 -10.78 -2.01 -7.01
N GLU A 49 -10.59 -1.20 -8.05
CA GLU A 49 -9.49 -1.33 -9.01
C GLU A 49 -8.11 -1.12 -8.36
N ILE A 50 -7.93 -0.07 -7.54
CA ILE A 50 -6.64 0.17 -6.86
C ILE A 50 -6.37 -0.94 -5.83
N THR A 51 -7.38 -1.38 -5.09
CA THR A 51 -7.24 -2.50 -4.14
C THR A 51 -6.90 -3.81 -4.87
N LEU A 52 -7.49 -4.06 -6.05
CA LEU A 52 -7.13 -5.21 -6.89
C LEU A 52 -5.68 -5.15 -7.36
N HIS A 53 -5.18 -3.98 -7.78
CA HIS A 53 -3.77 -3.84 -8.16
C HIS A 53 -2.83 -4.15 -6.99
N ALA A 54 -3.12 -3.63 -5.79
CA ALA A 54 -2.31 -3.93 -4.61
C ALA A 54 -2.36 -5.43 -4.23
N ARG A 55 -3.55 -6.06 -4.31
CA ARG A 55 -3.74 -7.51 -4.11
C ARG A 55 -2.90 -8.34 -5.07
N SER A 56 -2.96 -8.03 -6.36
CA SER A 56 -2.28 -8.80 -7.41
C SER A 56 -0.78 -8.92 -7.18
N ILE A 57 -0.15 -7.87 -6.62
CA ILE A 57 1.27 -7.89 -6.28
C ILE A 57 1.54 -8.87 -5.12
N LEU A 58 0.68 -8.91 -4.11
CA LEU A 58 0.82 -9.86 -3.00
C LEU A 58 0.56 -11.31 -3.43
N ASP A 59 -0.41 -11.52 -4.33
CA ASP A 59 -0.70 -12.81 -4.94
C ASP A 59 0.52 -13.32 -5.73
N ASP A 60 1.11 -12.48 -6.58
CA ASP A 60 2.33 -12.80 -7.36
C ASP A 60 3.54 -13.08 -6.47
N LEU A 61 3.65 -12.39 -5.34
CA LEU A 61 4.70 -12.59 -4.33
C LEU A 61 4.46 -13.81 -3.43
N GLU A 62 3.34 -14.51 -3.61
CA GLU A 62 2.95 -15.69 -2.83
C GLU A 62 2.89 -15.39 -1.31
N LEU A 63 2.53 -14.16 -0.93
CA LEU A 63 2.45 -13.73 0.46
C LEU A 63 1.03 -13.95 1.02
N PRO A 64 0.85 -14.60 2.17
CA PRO A 64 -0.45 -14.71 2.82
C PRO A 64 -0.87 -13.35 3.40
N TYR A 65 -2.04 -12.85 3.00
CA TYR A 65 -2.58 -11.58 3.46
C TYR A 65 -4.08 -11.64 3.77
N GLN A 66 -4.55 -10.63 4.50
CA GLN A 66 -5.96 -10.33 4.69
C GLN A 66 -6.26 -8.90 4.27
N ILE A 67 -7.53 -8.61 4.03
CA ILE A 67 -8.01 -7.25 3.74
C ILE A 67 -9.02 -6.82 4.77
N VAL A 68 -8.78 -5.63 5.29
CA VAL A 68 -9.53 -5.04 6.39
C VAL A 68 -10.15 -3.74 5.89
N GLU A 69 -11.48 -3.66 5.97
CA GLU A 69 -12.17 -2.38 5.85
C GLU A 69 -12.01 -1.61 7.16
N LEU A 70 -11.43 -0.42 7.12
CA LEU A 70 -11.21 0.37 8.33
C LEU A 70 -12.53 0.89 8.89
N CYS A 71 -12.68 0.81 10.20
CA CYS A 71 -13.82 1.40 10.89
C CYS A 71 -13.69 2.93 10.95
N THR A 72 -14.78 3.64 11.22
CA THR A 72 -14.80 5.11 11.20
C THR A 72 -13.83 5.76 12.19
N GLY A 73 -13.50 5.10 13.30
CA GLY A 73 -12.54 5.59 14.29
C GLY A 73 -11.07 5.46 13.86
N ASP A 74 -10.78 4.64 12.85
CA ASP A 74 -9.43 4.39 12.34
C ASP A 74 -9.20 5.00 10.95
N LEU A 75 -10.25 5.58 10.35
CA LEU A 75 -10.11 6.32 9.10
C LEU A 75 -9.24 7.56 9.31
N GLY A 76 -8.28 7.76 8.40
CA GLY A 76 -7.52 9.00 8.33
C GLY A 76 -8.43 10.19 8.00
N PHE A 77 -8.09 11.37 8.53
CA PHE A 77 -8.89 12.61 8.44
C PHE A 77 -9.47 12.93 7.05
N SER A 78 -8.76 12.61 5.97
CA SER A 78 -9.20 12.90 4.61
C SER A 78 -10.02 11.79 3.96
N SER A 79 -9.98 10.56 4.49
CA SER A 79 -10.51 9.37 3.81
C SER A 79 -12.01 9.22 4.03
N GLN A 80 -12.73 8.91 2.95
CA GLN A 80 -14.13 8.51 2.99
C GLN A 80 -14.27 7.00 3.24
N LYS A 81 -13.37 6.19 2.66
CA LYS A 81 -13.33 4.73 2.81
C LYS A 81 -11.93 4.22 2.53
N THR A 82 -11.44 3.29 3.35
CA THR A 82 -10.10 2.72 3.25
C THR A 82 -10.12 1.21 3.42
N TYR A 83 -9.34 0.53 2.58
CA TYR A 83 -8.99 -0.88 2.72
C TYR A 83 -7.50 -1.02 2.99
N ASP A 84 -7.16 -1.67 4.11
CA ASP A 84 -5.79 -2.04 4.41
C ASP A 84 -5.54 -3.50 3.99
N LEU A 85 -4.39 -3.72 3.36
CA LEU A 85 -3.86 -5.04 3.05
C LEU A 85 -2.79 -5.35 4.09
N GLU A 86 -3.00 -6.42 4.83
CA GLU A 86 -2.12 -6.83 5.91
C GLU A 86 -1.52 -8.19 5.61
N VAL A 87 -0.19 -8.29 5.63
CA VAL A 87 0.54 -9.54 5.38
C VAL A 87 0.90 -10.22 6.70
N TRP A 88 0.89 -11.55 6.72
CA TRP A 88 1.27 -12.33 7.90
C TRP A 88 2.76 -12.22 8.21
N PHE A 89 3.09 -11.97 9.48
CA PHE A 89 4.46 -11.97 10.00
C PHE A 89 4.63 -13.14 11.00
N PRO A 90 5.26 -14.26 10.59
CA PRO A 90 5.47 -15.43 11.44
C PRO A 90 6.13 -15.12 12.78
N SER A 91 7.14 -14.24 12.82
CA SER A 91 7.86 -13.89 14.06
C SER A 91 6.96 -13.19 15.08
N GLN A 92 5.96 -12.45 14.59
CA GLN A 92 5.05 -11.66 15.41
C GLN A 92 3.69 -12.34 15.65
N LYS A 93 3.41 -13.43 14.91
CA LYS A 93 2.12 -14.15 14.93
C LYS A 93 0.91 -13.24 14.71
N LYS A 94 1.04 -12.28 13.79
CA LYS A 94 -0.04 -11.35 13.43
C LYS A 94 0.10 -10.87 11.99
N TYR A 95 -1.01 -10.37 11.46
CA TYR A 95 -1.03 -9.61 10.22
C TYR A 95 -0.54 -8.17 10.47
N ARG A 96 0.15 -7.59 9.49
CA ARG A 96 0.69 -6.22 9.54
C ARG A 96 0.43 -5.51 8.22
N GLU A 97 -0.06 -4.29 8.30
CA GLU A 97 -0.30 -3.40 7.16
C GLU A 97 0.95 -3.26 6.28
N VAL A 98 0.80 -3.58 4.98
CA VAL A 98 1.80 -3.34 3.93
C VAL A 98 1.27 -2.43 2.82
N SER A 99 -0.04 -2.25 2.75
CA SER A 99 -0.70 -1.33 1.84
C SER A 99 -1.99 -0.79 2.44
N SER A 100 -2.33 0.43 2.05
CA SER A 100 -3.58 1.10 2.38
C SER A 100 -4.11 1.76 1.11
N CYS A 101 -5.36 1.48 0.75
CA CYS A 101 -6.05 1.96 -0.43
C CYS A 101 -7.26 2.78 0.00
N SER A 102 -7.31 4.07 -0.37
CA SER A 102 -8.29 5.02 0.14
C SER A 102 -9.00 5.77 -0.99
N ASN A 103 -10.30 5.94 -0.80
CA ASN A 103 -11.13 6.88 -1.54
C ASN A 103 -11.36 8.13 -0.68
N PHE A 104 -11.05 9.31 -1.22
CA PHE A 104 -11.17 10.58 -0.51
C PHE A 104 -12.38 11.41 -0.95
N GLY A 105 -13.21 10.87 -1.85
CA GLY A 105 -14.25 11.66 -2.52
C GLY A 105 -13.64 12.91 -3.15
N ASP A 106 -14.30 14.05 -2.99
CA ASP A 106 -13.80 15.35 -3.45
C ASP A 106 -12.96 16.11 -2.41
N PHE A 107 -12.65 15.51 -1.25
CA PHE A 107 -12.00 16.19 -0.13
C PHE A 107 -10.67 16.86 -0.53
N GLN A 108 -9.79 16.09 -1.16
CA GLN A 108 -8.50 16.59 -1.62
C GLN A 108 -8.67 17.52 -2.84
N ALA A 109 -9.57 17.17 -3.77
CA ALA A 109 -9.85 17.95 -4.97
C ALA A 109 -10.33 19.37 -4.64
N ARG A 110 -11.17 19.54 -3.60
CA ARG A 110 -11.61 20.86 -3.12
C ARG A 110 -10.46 21.72 -2.61
N ARG A 111 -9.54 21.12 -1.87
CA ARG A 111 -8.37 21.81 -1.27
C ARG A 111 -7.33 22.17 -2.32
N LEU A 112 -7.20 21.35 -3.36
CA LEU A 112 -6.26 21.54 -4.48
C LEU A 112 -6.90 22.25 -5.69
N ASN A 113 -8.20 22.54 -5.64
CA ASN A 113 -9.00 23.11 -6.73
C ASN A 113 -8.92 22.30 -8.06
N ILE A 114 -8.97 20.97 -7.97
CA ILE A 114 -8.93 20.07 -9.13
C ILE A 114 -10.34 19.81 -9.64
N LYS A 115 -10.62 20.26 -10.87
CA LYS A 115 -11.96 20.19 -11.47
C LYS A 115 -11.90 19.59 -12.87
N PHE A 116 -12.98 18.93 -13.25
CA PHE A 116 -13.25 18.56 -14.63
C PHE A 116 -14.41 19.39 -15.16
N LYS A 117 -14.55 19.43 -16.49
CA LYS A 117 -15.64 20.12 -17.16
C LYS A 117 -16.60 19.08 -17.71
N GLU A 118 -17.87 19.24 -17.35
CA GLU A 118 -18.97 18.45 -17.86
C GLU A 118 -20.01 19.42 -18.41
N ASP A 119 -20.27 19.32 -19.71
CA ASP A 119 -21.00 20.32 -20.49
C ASP A 119 -20.45 21.75 -20.31
N LYS A 120 -21.16 22.57 -19.52
CA LYS A 120 -20.82 23.96 -19.18
C LYS A 120 -20.48 24.14 -17.70
N GLN A 121 -20.61 23.10 -16.88
CA GLN A 121 -20.35 23.15 -15.45
C GLN A 121 -18.94 22.63 -15.13
N LYS A 122 -18.35 23.16 -14.06
CA LYS A 122 -17.07 22.68 -13.53
C LYS A 122 -17.35 21.96 -12.22
N ASN A 123 -17.11 20.65 -12.22
CA ASN A 123 -17.32 19.78 -11.06
C ASN A 123 -15.97 19.34 -10.49
N PHE A 124 -15.92 19.00 -9.20
CA PHE A 124 -14.70 18.45 -8.58
C PHE A 124 -14.55 16.97 -8.94
N VAL A 125 -13.33 16.55 -9.22
CA VAL A 125 -13.01 15.13 -9.38
C VAL A 125 -13.03 14.42 -8.03
N HIS A 126 -13.16 13.11 -8.03
CA HIS A 126 -12.82 12.29 -6.87
C HIS A 126 -11.35 11.86 -6.93
N THR A 127 -10.71 11.77 -5.78
CA THR A 127 -9.31 11.34 -5.67
C THR A 127 -9.18 10.05 -4.91
N LEU A 128 -8.26 9.21 -5.35
CA LEU A 128 -7.92 7.95 -4.70
C LEU A 128 -6.41 7.78 -4.68
N ASN A 129 -5.92 7.11 -3.65
CA ASN A 129 -4.57 6.59 -3.64
C ASN A 129 -4.53 5.18 -3.07
N GLY A 130 -3.48 4.46 -3.40
CA GLY A 130 -3.17 3.18 -2.81
C GLY A 130 -1.69 2.98 -2.76
N SER A 131 -1.23 2.26 -1.74
CA SER A 131 0.14 1.78 -1.73
C SER A 131 0.19 0.58 -2.68
N GLY A 132 0.87 0.69 -3.82
CA GLY A 132 1.14 -0.50 -4.63
C GLY A 132 1.99 -1.48 -3.83
N LEU A 133 3.04 -0.96 -3.19
CA LEU A 133 3.88 -1.73 -2.28
C LEU A 133 4.68 -0.82 -1.33
N ALA A 134 4.66 -1.09 -0.03
CA ALA A 134 5.63 -0.53 0.92
C ALA A 134 6.88 -1.43 0.98
N VAL A 135 7.91 -1.08 0.21
CA VAL A 135 9.06 -1.97 -0.11
C VAL A 135 9.72 -2.57 1.12
N GLY A 136 10.01 -1.75 2.14
CA GLY A 136 10.67 -2.22 3.36
C GLY A 136 9.85 -3.27 4.13
N ARG A 137 8.54 -3.03 4.29
CA ARG A 137 7.64 -3.98 4.99
C ARG A 137 7.45 -5.26 4.19
N THR A 138 7.29 -5.16 2.88
CA THR A 138 7.18 -6.34 2.00
C THR A 138 8.46 -7.15 2.02
N LEU A 139 9.64 -6.52 1.99
CA LEU A 139 10.92 -7.24 2.10
C LEU A 139 10.98 -8.04 3.41
N ALA A 140 10.59 -7.42 4.54
CA ALA A 140 10.54 -8.12 5.81
C ALA A 140 9.58 -9.33 5.77
N ALA A 141 8.40 -9.15 5.18
CA ALA A 141 7.44 -10.24 5.00
C ALA A 141 7.98 -11.37 4.11
N LEU A 142 8.66 -11.03 3.00
CA LEU A 142 9.27 -12.00 2.10
C LEU A 142 10.33 -12.83 2.81
N VAL A 143 11.20 -12.18 3.57
CA VAL A 143 12.24 -12.87 4.35
C VAL A 143 11.60 -13.82 5.36
N GLU A 144 10.63 -13.35 6.16
CA GLU A 144 10.03 -14.19 7.20
C GLU A 144 9.22 -15.37 6.65
N ASN A 145 8.46 -15.16 5.57
CA ASN A 145 7.59 -16.22 5.02
C ASN A 145 8.35 -17.23 4.13
N ASN A 146 9.56 -16.90 3.65
CA ASN A 146 10.32 -17.77 2.74
C ASN A 146 11.63 -18.29 3.33
N PHE A 147 11.92 -18.03 4.60
CA PHE A 147 13.09 -18.58 5.29
C PHE A 147 12.82 -20.01 5.79
N ASP A 148 13.64 -20.96 5.35
CA ASP A 148 13.51 -22.38 5.74
C ASP A 148 14.38 -22.79 6.94
N GLY A 149 15.04 -21.83 7.58
CA GLY A 149 16.01 -22.06 8.65
C GLY A 149 17.47 -22.06 8.18
N LYS A 150 17.73 -22.13 6.87
CA LYS A 150 19.09 -22.08 6.28
C LYS A 150 19.22 -21.07 5.15
N LYS A 151 18.17 -20.89 4.36
CA LYS A 151 18.15 -20.01 3.20
C LYS A 151 16.79 -19.33 3.05
N ILE A 152 16.78 -18.23 2.32
CA ILE A 152 15.57 -17.52 1.91
C ILE A 152 15.29 -17.92 0.47
N ASN A 153 14.11 -18.49 0.21
CA ASN A 153 13.67 -18.80 -1.14
C ASN A 153 13.04 -17.56 -1.79
N ILE A 154 13.36 -17.29 -3.05
CA ILE A 154 12.84 -16.11 -3.76
C ILE A 154 11.57 -16.49 -4.54
N PRO A 155 10.46 -15.72 -4.43
CA PRO A 155 9.26 -15.95 -5.22
C PRO A 155 9.53 -15.98 -6.73
N ASN A 156 8.78 -16.82 -7.44
CA ASN A 156 8.99 -17.06 -8.87
C ASN A 156 8.86 -15.78 -9.71
N CYS A 157 7.92 -14.89 -9.35
CA CYS A 157 7.70 -13.62 -10.04
C CYS A 157 8.94 -12.70 -10.04
N LEU A 158 9.86 -12.89 -9.09
CA LEU A 158 11.07 -12.07 -8.94
C LEU A 158 12.28 -12.61 -9.70
N HIS A 159 12.26 -13.87 -10.18
CA HIS A 159 13.43 -14.50 -10.82
C HIS A 159 13.85 -13.80 -12.12
N LYS A 160 12.95 -13.05 -12.77
CA LYS A 160 13.29 -12.26 -13.97
C LYS A 160 14.04 -10.97 -13.65
N TYR A 161 14.09 -10.56 -12.39
CA TYR A 161 14.76 -9.34 -11.92
C TYR A 161 16.05 -9.62 -11.14
N LEU A 162 16.34 -10.88 -10.83
CA LEU A 162 17.42 -11.29 -9.94
C LEU A 162 18.21 -12.43 -10.59
N ASP A 163 19.53 -12.41 -10.44
CA ASP A 163 20.42 -13.48 -10.93
C ASP A 163 20.46 -14.71 -10.00
N PHE A 164 19.69 -14.69 -8.91
CA PHE A 164 19.64 -15.73 -7.89
C PHE A 164 18.18 -16.12 -7.58
N LYS A 165 18.00 -17.37 -7.15
CA LYS A 165 16.69 -17.93 -6.75
C LYS A 165 16.59 -18.17 -5.25
N THR A 166 17.71 -18.10 -4.54
CA THR A 166 17.81 -18.30 -3.10
C THR A 166 18.93 -17.41 -2.55
N ILE A 167 18.82 -17.02 -1.28
CA ILE A 167 19.87 -16.35 -0.52
C ILE A 167 20.28 -17.26 0.63
N GLU A 168 21.54 -17.69 0.67
CA GLU A 168 22.10 -18.48 1.78
C GLU A 168 22.49 -17.56 2.95
N LEU A 169 22.32 -18.04 4.19
CA LEU A 169 22.67 -17.33 5.43
C LEU A 169 23.83 -18.00 6.17
#